data_AF-A0A6F9ZV64-F1
#
_entry.id   AF-A0A6F9ZV64-F1
#
_cell.length_a   1.000
_cell.length_b   1.000
_cell.length_c   1.000
_cell.angle_alpha   90.00
_cell.angle_beta   90.00
_cell.angle_gamma   90.00
#
_symmetry.space_group_name_H-M   'P 1'
#
loop_
_entity.id
_entity.type
_entity.pdbx_description
1 polymer ?
#
loop_
_entity_poly.entity_id
_entity_poly.type
_entity_poly.pdbx_seq_one_letter_code
_entity_poly.pdbx_strand_id
1 'polypeptide(L)'
;MKVYVGTFEDEKEAQEVVKELSRMGIRTEVKPLLDVEMEVSSYIEGRLSDLKEKCKGTTLEGVVKKWEKFFSIARAKMKEGIDIGEFNRSVLDEIMPERKLVPSPEDLIGKEKLESIKGATDEEKIKLAEDIFAKIDRDIIERFTKQAEMDMYIINDLHEMLEMNGIEYKDGKMYGEIPSDPMLRIYLSPEEAEEKIEVKEEYEIYMDRKIDVYANLVDVYFGAKRVSELCIEKPYLAKLLVVADVIGEILDKIKGKTDLEKLVENVKTMEREIDVIFLTDDVIHDILKALEREKIVKIKKGMVKIEG
;
A
#
# COMPACT_ATOMS: atom_id res chain seq x y z
N MET A 1 -25.74 8.81 14.36
CA MET A 1 -24.95 8.12 13.32
C MET A 1 -23.58 8.75 13.28
N LYS A 2 -22.56 8.02 12.83
CA LYS A 2 -21.19 8.51 12.72
C LYS A 2 -20.71 8.33 11.28
N VAL A 3 -19.88 9.23 10.82
CA VAL A 3 -19.31 9.25 9.47
C VAL A 3 -17.84 8.88 9.58
N TYR A 4 -17.41 7.89 8.80
CA TYR A 4 -16.01 7.47 8.76
C TYR A 4 -15.13 8.56 8.15
N VAL A 5 -14.11 9.01 8.88
CA VAL A 5 -13.16 10.06 8.48
C VAL A 5 -11.90 9.47 7.87
N GLY A 6 -11.39 8.37 8.42
CA GLY A 6 -10.16 7.75 7.93
C GLY A 6 -9.61 6.75 8.94
N THR A 7 -8.72 5.90 8.45
CA THR A 7 -7.89 4.98 9.23
C THR A 7 -6.47 5.51 9.17
N PHE A 8 -5.85 5.63 10.33
CA PHE A 8 -4.52 6.21 10.49
C PHE A 8 -3.59 5.20 11.15
N GLU A 9 -2.37 5.12 10.67
CA GLU A 9 -1.31 4.28 11.25
C GLU A 9 -0.61 4.99 12.42
N ASP A 10 -0.48 6.32 12.34
CA ASP A 10 0.06 7.15 13.42
C ASP A 10 -1.04 7.72 14.33
N GLU A 11 -0.93 7.43 15.62
CA GLU A 11 -1.80 7.99 16.65
C GLU A 11 -1.73 9.52 16.71
N LYS A 12 -0.57 10.13 16.45
CA LYS A 12 -0.46 11.59 16.44
C LYS A 12 -1.26 12.21 15.32
N GLU A 13 -1.17 11.65 14.12
CA GLU A 13 -1.94 12.11 12.96
C GLU A 13 -3.45 12.00 13.23
N ALA A 14 -3.90 10.85 13.73
CA ALA A 14 -5.30 10.67 14.13
C ALA A 14 -5.77 11.73 15.14
N GLN A 15 -4.92 12.04 16.15
CA GLN A 15 -5.23 13.04 17.17
C GLN A 15 -5.23 14.47 16.62
N GLU A 16 -4.43 14.78 15.61
CA GLU A 16 -4.46 16.09 14.94
C GLU A 16 -5.78 16.30 14.21
N VAL A 17 -6.24 15.31 13.45
CA VAL A 17 -7.55 15.34 12.77
C VAL A 17 -8.68 15.50 13.79
N VAL A 18 -8.64 14.76 14.90
CA VAL A 18 -9.61 14.88 15.99
C VAL A 18 -9.63 16.28 16.60
N LYS A 19 -8.46 16.88 16.85
CA LYS A 19 -8.35 18.24 17.40
C LYS A 19 -8.94 19.28 16.44
N GLU A 20 -8.66 19.17 15.15
CA GLU A 20 -9.19 20.08 14.14
C GLU A 20 -10.72 20.01 14.03
N LEU A 21 -11.28 18.81 13.92
CA LEU A 21 -12.73 18.60 13.89
C LEU A 21 -13.38 19.10 15.19
N SER A 22 -12.76 18.84 16.34
CA SER A 22 -13.24 19.34 17.63
C SER A 22 -13.23 20.87 17.73
N ARG A 23 -12.23 21.56 17.15
CA ARG A 23 -12.21 23.04 17.08
C ARG A 23 -13.36 23.61 16.26
N MET A 24 -13.89 22.82 15.32
CA MET A 24 -15.09 23.15 14.54
C MET A 24 -16.39 22.78 15.26
N GLY A 25 -16.32 22.26 16.48
CA GLY A 25 -17.48 21.79 17.23
C GLY A 25 -18.02 20.45 16.74
N ILE A 26 -17.25 19.69 15.96
CA ILE A 26 -17.63 18.36 15.49
C ILE A 26 -17.17 17.34 16.52
N ARG A 27 -18.13 16.63 17.14
CA ARG A 27 -17.81 15.52 18.04
C ARG A 27 -17.21 14.38 17.22
N THR A 28 -16.12 13.82 17.70
CA THR A 28 -15.45 12.68 17.08
C THR A 28 -15.44 11.48 18.00
N GLU A 29 -15.27 10.29 17.41
CA GLU A 29 -14.95 9.06 18.10
C GLU A 29 -13.69 8.47 17.48
N VAL A 30 -12.80 7.98 18.33
CA VAL A 30 -11.58 7.28 17.93
C VAL A 30 -11.73 5.83 18.32
N LYS A 31 -11.47 4.91 17.39
CA LYS A 31 -11.49 3.47 17.66
C LYS A 31 -10.16 2.85 17.23
N PRO A 32 -9.37 2.30 18.18
CA PRO A 32 -8.25 1.48 17.79
C PRO A 32 -8.77 0.19 17.14
N LEU A 33 -8.07 -0.26 16.11
CA LEU A 33 -8.30 -1.56 15.49
C LEU A 33 -6.97 -2.26 15.25
N LEU A 34 -7.04 -3.59 15.24
CA LEU A 34 -5.93 -4.42 14.80
C LEU A 34 -6.21 -4.76 13.35
N ASP A 35 -5.37 -4.24 12.47
CA ASP A 35 -5.41 -4.59 11.07
C ASP A 35 -4.54 -5.83 10.88
N VAL A 36 -5.06 -6.81 10.15
CA VAL A 36 -4.39 -8.09 9.91
C VAL A 36 -4.38 -8.32 8.42
N GLU A 37 -3.23 -8.10 7.81
CA GLU A 37 -2.99 -8.39 6.41
C GLU A 37 -2.21 -9.72 6.33
N MET A 38 -2.58 -10.56 5.37
CA MET A 38 -1.97 -11.86 5.17
C MET A 38 -1.63 -12.01 3.69
N GLU A 39 -0.35 -12.19 3.42
CA GLU A 39 0.14 -12.54 2.09
C GLU A 39 0.47 -14.04 2.08
N VAL A 40 0.06 -14.70 1.00
CA VAL A 40 0.30 -16.13 0.80
C VAL A 40 1.16 -16.29 -0.43
N SER A 41 2.34 -16.85 -0.21
CA SER A 41 3.32 -17.11 -1.26
C SER A 41 3.45 -18.61 -1.47
N SER A 42 3.20 -19.05 -2.69
CA SER A 42 3.41 -20.45 -3.11
C SER A 42 4.84 -20.65 -3.56
N TYR A 43 5.48 -21.75 -3.17
CA TYR A 43 6.84 -22.05 -3.60
C TYR A 43 7.09 -23.57 -3.76
N ILE A 44 8.06 -23.92 -4.61
CA ILE A 44 8.68 -25.24 -4.60
C ILE A 44 10.04 -25.17 -3.90
N GLU A 45 10.39 -26.24 -3.19
CA GLU A 45 11.67 -26.32 -2.47
C GLU A 45 12.31 -27.69 -2.65
N GLY A 46 13.61 -27.72 -2.91
CA GLY A 46 14.36 -28.95 -3.08
C GLY A 46 15.76 -28.72 -3.60
N ARG A 47 16.54 -29.81 -3.67
CA ARG A 47 17.86 -29.78 -4.33
C ARG A 47 17.68 -29.49 -5.81
N LEU A 48 18.62 -28.76 -6.41
CA LEU A 48 18.59 -28.40 -7.82
C LEU A 48 18.42 -29.64 -8.71
N SER A 49 19.15 -30.72 -8.42
CA SER A 49 19.03 -31.99 -9.14
C SER A 49 17.61 -32.58 -9.10
N ASP A 50 16.98 -32.59 -7.93
CA ASP A 50 15.62 -33.09 -7.73
C ASP A 50 14.57 -32.20 -8.44
N LEU A 51 14.71 -30.88 -8.32
CA LEU A 51 13.79 -29.93 -8.96
C LEU A 51 13.87 -30.00 -10.49
N LYS A 52 15.06 -30.24 -11.06
CA LYS A 52 15.22 -30.45 -12.51
C LYS A 52 14.43 -31.65 -13.01
N GLU A 53 14.40 -32.74 -12.27
CA GLU A 53 13.61 -33.92 -12.62
C GLU A 53 12.11 -33.69 -12.39
N LYS A 54 11.72 -33.11 -11.24
CA LYS A 54 10.32 -32.84 -10.89
C LYS A 54 9.63 -31.86 -11.85
N CYS A 55 10.34 -30.81 -12.28
CA CYS A 55 9.79 -29.77 -13.16
C CYS A 55 9.98 -30.07 -14.65
N LYS A 56 10.52 -31.24 -15.02
CA LYS A 56 10.76 -31.58 -16.42
C LYS A 56 9.47 -31.65 -17.24
N GLY A 57 9.41 -30.95 -18.36
CA GLY A 57 8.23 -30.89 -19.22
C GLY A 57 7.10 -29.98 -18.70
N THR A 58 7.37 -29.22 -17.64
CA THR A 58 6.44 -28.23 -17.07
C THR A 58 6.87 -26.81 -17.41
N THR A 59 6.04 -25.81 -17.10
CA THR A 59 6.42 -24.39 -17.30
C THR A 59 7.59 -23.99 -16.40
N LEU A 60 7.74 -24.65 -15.24
CA LEU A 60 8.80 -24.42 -14.28
C LEU A 60 10.18 -24.95 -14.70
N GLU A 61 10.26 -25.77 -15.75
CA GLU A 61 11.56 -26.25 -16.28
C GLU A 61 12.48 -25.07 -16.66
N GLY A 62 11.90 -24.01 -17.24
CA GLY A 62 12.63 -22.79 -17.61
C GLY A 62 13.14 -22.03 -16.39
N VAL A 63 12.33 -21.96 -15.33
CA VAL A 63 12.65 -21.26 -14.07
C VAL A 63 13.79 -21.98 -13.34
N VAL A 64 13.72 -23.31 -13.22
CA VAL A 64 14.79 -24.11 -12.59
C VAL A 64 16.11 -23.98 -13.36
N LYS A 65 16.07 -23.99 -14.71
CA LYS A 65 17.27 -23.78 -15.54
C LYS A 65 17.86 -22.38 -15.38
N LYS A 66 17.03 -21.35 -15.20
CA LYS A 66 17.48 -19.99 -14.90
C LYS A 66 18.25 -19.96 -13.58
N TRP A 67 17.72 -20.58 -12.53
CA TRP A 67 18.39 -20.69 -11.23
C TRP A 67 19.68 -21.51 -11.29
N GLU A 68 19.73 -22.60 -12.04
CA GLU A 68 20.97 -23.36 -12.29
C GLU A 68 22.07 -22.46 -12.89
N LYS A 69 21.70 -21.63 -13.87
CA LYS A 69 22.63 -20.65 -14.46
C LYS A 69 23.10 -19.63 -13.42
N PHE A 70 22.19 -19.11 -12.59
CA PHE A 70 22.51 -18.10 -11.57
C PHE A 70 23.50 -18.66 -10.54
N PHE A 71 23.25 -19.87 -10.02
CA PHE A 71 24.14 -20.54 -9.09
C PHE A 71 25.50 -20.88 -9.70
N SER A 72 25.54 -21.25 -10.98
CA SER A 72 26.80 -21.46 -11.70
C SER A 72 27.64 -20.18 -11.78
N ILE A 73 27.01 -19.05 -12.11
CA ILE A 73 27.65 -17.73 -12.13
C ILE A 73 28.12 -17.35 -10.72
N ALA A 74 27.23 -17.44 -9.74
CA ALA A 74 27.53 -17.13 -8.34
C ALA A 74 28.74 -17.93 -7.84
N ARG A 75 28.78 -19.25 -8.09
CA ARG A 75 29.92 -20.11 -7.72
C ARG A 75 31.22 -19.69 -8.40
N ALA A 76 31.17 -19.24 -9.65
CA ALA A 76 32.37 -18.78 -10.36
C ALA A 76 32.90 -17.44 -9.83
N LYS A 77 32.04 -16.58 -9.28
CA LYS A 77 32.42 -15.28 -8.72
C LYS A 77 32.73 -15.33 -7.22
N MET A 78 32.13 -16.28 -6.49
CA MET A 78 32.29 -16.44 -5.05
C MET A 78 33.74 -16.74 -4.68
N LYS A 79 34.24 -16.00 -3.69
CA LYS A 79 35.54 -16.21 -3.06
C LYS A 79 35.39 -15.98 -1.57
N GLU A 80 36.18 -16.70 -0.78
CA GLU A 80 36.20 -16.53 0.67
C GLU A 80 36.52 -15.07 1.05
N GLY A 81 35.60 -14.43 1.79
CA GLY A 81 35.74 -13.05 2.24
C GLY A 81 35.52 -11.98 1.17
N ILE A 82 34.81 -12.29 0.07
CA ILE A 82 34.43 -11.29 -0.95
C ILE A 82 33.49 -10.23 -0.35
N ASP A 83 33.66 -8.97 -0.76
CA ASP A 83 32.73 -7.89 -0.42
C ASP A 83 31.35 -8.13 -1.05
N ILE A 84 30.27 -7.97 -0.29
CA ILE A 84 28.89 -8.22 -0.78
C ILE A 84 28.59 -7.36 -2.00
N GLY A 85 28.98 -6.09 -1.99
CA GLY A 85 28.76 -5.18 -3.11
C GLY A 85 29.56 -5.57 -4.36
N GLU A 86 30.80 -6.02 -4.18
CA GLU A 86 31.62 -6.58 -5.27
C GLU A 86 30.97 -7.84 -5.86
N PHE A 87 30.57 -8.78 -5.02
CA PHE A 87 29.90 -10.01 -5.44
C PHE A 87 28.63 -9.69 -6.25
N ASN A 88 27.74 -8.86 -5.72
CA ASN A 88 26.46 -8.51 -6.35
C ASN A 88 26.64 -7.89 -7.72
N ARG A 89 27.55 -6.91 -7.84
CA ARG A 89 27.88 -6.30 -9.15
C ARG A 89 28.41 -7.35 -10.13
N SER A 90 29.34 -8.19 -9.69
CA SER A 90 30.00 -9.17 -10.57
C SER A 90 29.05 -10.27 -11.07
N VAL A 91 28.04 -10.63 -10.27
CA VAL A 91 27.02 -11.62 -10.61
C VAL A 91 25.97 -10.99 -11.53
N LEU A 92 25.42 -9.83 -11.16
CA LEU A 92 24.42 -9.12 -11.96
C LEU A 92 24.94 -8.75 -13.35
N ASP A 93 26.19 -8.32 -13.47
CA ASP A 93 26.82 -7.98 -14.75
C ASP A 93 26.92 -9.17 -15.72
N GLU A 94 26.90 -10.40 -15.21
CA GLU A 94 26.93 -11.64 -15.98
C GLU A 94 25.51 -12.16 -16.27
N ILE A 95 24.59 -12.01 -15.31
CA ILE A 95 23.19 -12.40 -15.46
C ILE A 95 22.45 -11.48 -16.44
N MET A 96 22.67 -10.17 -16.32
CA MET A 96 22.05 -9.09 -17.10
C MET A 96 23.11 -8.11 -17.63
N PRO A 97 23.91 -8.48 -18.65
CA PRO A 97 24.94 -7.60 -19.19
C PRO A 97 24.42 -6.24 -19.68
N GLU A 98 23.16 -6.18 -20.11
CA GLU A 98 22.47 -4.98 -20.56
C GLU A 98 22.32 -3.91 -19.47
N ARG A 99 22.41 -4.27 -18.18
CA ARG A 99 22.33 -3.29 -17.07
C ARG A 99 23.43 -2.24 -17.15
N LYS A 100 24.55 -2.54 -17.81
CA LYS A 100 25.66 -1.62 -18.07
C LYS A 100 25.30 -0.45 -19.00
N LEU A 101 24.17 -0.56 -19.70
CA LEU A 101 23.62 0.51 -20.54
C LEU A 101 22.77 1.51 -19.74
N VAL A 102 22.43 1.16 -18.49
CA VAL A 102 21.68 2.02 -17.57
C VAL A 102 22.69 2.84 -16.76
N PRO A 103 22.50 4.16 -16.62
CA PRO A 103 23.39 5.00 -15.81
C PRO A 103 23.49 4.48 -14.38
N SER A 104 24.70 4.41 -13.83
CA SER A 104 24.90 4.10 -12.42
C SER A 104 24.41 5.26 -11.53
N PRO A 105 24.18 5.03 -10.22
CA PRO A 105 23.95 6.12 -9.28
C PRO A 105 25.05 7.20 -9.41
N GLU A 106 26.32 6.80 -9.50
CA GLU A 106 27.45 7.73 -9.70
C GLU A 106 27.31 8.57 -10.97
N ASP A 107 26.79 8.02 -12.08
CA ASP A 107 26.58 8.75 -13.33
C ASP A 107 25.46 9.80 -13.19
N LEU A 108 24.45 9.50 -12.38
CA LEU A 108 23.31 10.38 -12.15
C LEU A 108 23.60 11.48 -11.12
N ILE A 109 24.36 11.14 -10.06
CA ILE A 109 24.49 12.00 -8.88
C ILE A 109 25.90 12.55 -8.66
N GLY A 110 26.91 11.93 -9.26
CA GLY A 110 28.32 12.27 -9.08
C GLY A 110 28.92 11.72 -7.78
N LYS A 111 30.17 11.24 -7.85
CA LYS A 111 30.88 10.59 -6.74
C LYS A 111 30.95 11.44 -5.47
N GLU A 112 31.22 12.73 -5.61
CA GLU A 112 31.34 13.67 -4.47
C GLU A 112 30.03 13.78 -3.68
N LYS A 113 28.90 13.84 -4.39
CA LYS A 113 27.59 13.86 -3.73
C LYS A 113 27.28 12.49 -3.12
N LEU A 114 27.59 11.40 -3.80
CA LEU A 114 27.36 10.04 -3.30
C LEU A 114 28.13 9.75 -1.99
N GLU A 115 29.32 10.32 -1.82
CA GLU A 115 30.07 10.27 -0.55
C GLU A 115 29.42 11.12 0.55
N SER A 116 28.88 12.29 0.21
CA SER A 116 28.23 13.18 1.18
C SER A 116 26.97 12.57 1.84
N ILE A 117 26.34 11.58 1.20
CA ILE A 117 25.11 10.94 1.69
C ILE A 117 25.35 9.76 2.63
N LYS A 118 26.59 9.24 2.73
CA LYS A 118 26.91 8.09 3.59
C LYS A 118 26.71 8.34 5.09
N GLY A 119 26.63 9.61 5.50
CA GLY A 119 26.33 10.03 6.87
C GLY A 119 25.12 10.95 7.00
N ALA A 120 24.33 11.12 5.94
CA ALA A 120 23.16 12.00 5.95
C ALA A 120 21.95 11.34 6.62
N THR A 121 21.07 12.18 7.16
CA THR A 121 19.75 11.76 7.64
C THR A 121 18.86 11.32 6.48
N ASP A 122 17.77 10.60 6.78
CA ASP A 122 16.86 10.13 5.74
C ASP A 122 16.12 11.29 5.05
N GLU A 123 15.79 12.36 5.79
CA GLU A 123 15.24 13.60 5.21
C GLU A 123 16.21 14.26 4.21
N GLU A 124 17.51 14.30 4.53
CA GLU A 124 18.53 14.85 3.64
C GLU A 124 18.73 13.98 2.39
N LYS A 125 18.66 12.64 2.54
CA LYS A 125 18.70 11.70 1.40
C LYS A 125 17.51 11.91 0.48
N ILE A 126 16.30 12.02 1.03
CA ILE A 126 15.06 12.22 0.25
C ILE A 126 15.14 13.54 -0.52
N LYS A 127 15.48 14.64 0.15
CA LYS A 127 15.58 15.95 -0.48
C LYS A 127 16.63 15.98 -1.60
N LEU A 128 17.77 15.33 -1.38
CA LEU A 128 18.80 15.20 -2.40
C LEU A 128 18.31 14.38 -3.60
N ALA A 129 17.59 13.29 -3.37
CA ALA A 129 17.00 12.48 -4.43
C ALA A 129 15.97 13.30 -5.24
N GLU A 130 15.10 14.05 -4.59
CA GLU A 130 14.14 14.96 -5.24
C GLU A 130 14.84 16.01 -6.12
N ASP A 131 15.87 16.68 -5.58
CA ASP A 131 16.65 17.70 -6.30
C ASP A 131 17.38 17.16 -7.54
N ILE A 132 17.72 15.87 -7.51
CA ILE A 132 18.40 15.14 -8.57
C ILE A 132 17.40 14.69 -9.62
N PHE A 133 16.32 14.04 -9.22
CA PHE A 133 15.27 13.57 -10.11
C PHE A 133 14.57 14.71 -10.84
N ALA A 134 14.45 15.89 -10.22
CA ALA A 134 13.93 17.09 -10.88
C ALA A 134 14.77 17.59 -12.08
N LYS A 135 16.03 17.13 -12.20
CA LYS A 135 16.99 17.60 -13.22
C LYS A 135 17.32 16.53 -14.27
N ILE A 136 16.84 15.30 -14.08
CA ILE A 136 17.10 14.17 -14.96
C ILE A 136 15.87 13.95 -15.86
N ASP A 137 16.10 13.52 -17.10
CA ASP A 137 15.04 13.15 -18.02
C ASP A 137 14.21 11.98 -17.46
N ARG A 138 12.87 12.09 -17.55
CA ARG A 138 11.95 11.09 -17.01
C ARG A 138 12.20 9.68 -17.57
N ASP A 139 12.58 9.55 -18.83
CA ASP A 139 12.85 8.26 -19.47
C ASP A 139 14.15 7.62 -18.94
N ILE A 140 15.09 8.44 -18.46
CA ILE A 140 16.29 7.95 -17.77
C ILE A 140 15.94 7.46 -16.38
N ILE A 141 15.10 8.22 -15.65
CA ILE A 141 14.62 7.83 -14.32
C ILE A 141 13.87 6.50 -14.39
N GLU A 142 12.93 6.37 -15.32
CA GLU A 142 12.13 5.14 -15.47
C GLU A 142 13.01 3.92 -15.76
N ARG A 143 13.97 4.05 -16.67
CA ARG A 143 14.92 2.95 -16.96
C ARG A 143 15.81 2.62 -15.78
N PHE A 144 16.28 3.64 -15.05
CA PHE A 144 17.09 3.45 -13.86
C PHE A 144 16.30 2.72 -12.76
N THR A 145 15.11 3.21 -12.42
CA THR A 145 14.25 2.63 -11.38
C THR A 145 13.90 1.19 -11.73
N LYS A 146 13.48 0.92 -12.97
CA LYS A 146 13.17 -0.44 -13.41
C LYS A 146 14.36 -1.38 -13.32
N GLN A 147 15.55 -0.93 -13.69
CA GLN A 147 16.76 -1.75 -13.55
C GLN A 147 17.12 -1.99 -12.08
N ALA A 148 17.00 -0.96 -11.23
CA ALA A 148 17.27 -1.06 -9.80
C ALA A 148 16.30 -2.06 -9.12
N GLU A 149 15.02 -2.03 -9.48
CA GLU A 149 14.03 -3.02 -9.05
C GLU A 149 14.42 -4.43 -9.48
N MET A 150 14.76 -4.64 -10.75
CA MET A 150 15.19 -5.96 -11.25
C MET A 150 16.46 -6.47 -10.55
N ASP A 151 17.45 -5.59 -10.35
CA ASP A 151 18.68 -5.91 -9.63
C ASP A 151 18.36 -6.34 -8.19
N MET A 152 17.48 -5.61 -7.50
CA MET A 152 17.06 -5.89 -6.13
C MET A 152 16.37 -7.24 -6.01
N TYR A 153 15.39 -7.55 -6.87
CA TYR A 153 14.69 -8.83 -6.84
C TYR A 153 15.65 -10.01 -7.05
N ILE A 154 16.51 -9.96 -8.08
CA ILE A 154 17.42 -11.06 -8.39
C ILE A 154 18.43 -11.28 -7.26
N ILE A 155 18.99 -10.21 -6.69
CA ILE A 155 20.01 -10.30 -5.64
C ILE A 155 19.42 -10.73 -4.31
N ASN A 156 18.23 -10.26 -3.95
CA ASN A 156 17.56 -10.67 -2.71
C ASN A 156 17.27 -12.17 -2.73
N ASP A 157 16.60 -12.66 -3.78
CA ASP A 157 16.29 -14.08 -3.94
C ASP A 157 17.57 -14.93 -3.96
N LEU A 158 18.62 -14.46 -4.66
CA LEU A 158 19.89 -15.19 -4.70
C LEU A 158 20.54 -15.24 -3.32
N HIS A 159 20.58 -14.14 -2.57
CA HIS A 159 21.18 -14.12 -1.23
C HIS A 159 20.44 -15.02 -0.25
N GLU A 160 19.10 -15.02 -0.26
CA GLU A 160 18.30 -15.94 0.55
C GLU A 160 18.70 -17.39 0.25
N MET A 161 18.77 -17.78 -1.02
CA MET A 161 19.19 -19.14 -1.36
C MET A 161 20.65 -19.41 -1.03
N LEU A 162 21.55 -18.43 -1.11
CA LEU A 162 22.95 -18.60 -0.70
C LEU A 162 23.05 -18.86 0.81
N GLU A 163 22.27 -18.14 1.63
CA GLU A 163 22.16 -18.38 3.08
C GLU A 163 21.64 -19.79 3.38
N MET A 164 20.58 -20.22 2.71
CA MET A 164 20.05 -21.60 2.81
C MET A 164 21.10 -22.67 2.48
N ASN A 165 22.12 -22.31 1.70
CA ASN A 165 23.21 -23.20 1.29
C ASN A 165 24.49 -23.01 2.11
N GLY A 166 24.43 -22.30 3.24
CA GLY A 166 25.53 -22.19 4.20
C GLY A 166 26.55 -21.08 3.90
N ILE A 167 26.19 -20.10 3.07
CA ILE A 167 26.98 -18.88 2.92
C ILE A 167 26.72 -17.96 4.12
N GLU A 168 27.79 -17.51 4.78
CA GLU A 168 27.72 -16.64 5.95
C GLU A 168 28.11 -15.19 5.61
N TYR A 169 27.48 -14.24 6.29
CA TYR A 169 27.69 -12.80 6.08
C TYR A 169 28.26 -12.18 7.36
N LYS A 170 29.46 -11.59 7.27
CA LYS A 170 30.15 -10.95 8.40
C LYS A 170 30.88 -9.69 7.93
N ASP A 171 30.63 -8.58 8.61
CA ASP A 171 31.30 -7.28 8.35
C ASP A 171 31.27 -6.86 6.86
N GLY A 172 30.13 -7.02 6.20
CA GLY A 172 29.96 -6.66 4.78
C GLY A 172 30.60 -7.64 3.78
N LYS A 173 31.04 -8.81 4.25
CA LYS A 173 31.70 -9.84 3.43
C LYS A 173 31.01 -11.19 3.51
N MET A 174 31.22 -12.01 2.49
CA MET A 174 30.62 -13.34 2.33
C MET A 174 31.66 -14.44 2.50
N TYR A 175 31.30 -15.52 3.18
CA TYR A 175 32.17 -16.65 3.50
C TYR A 175 31.46 -17.99 3.23
N GLY A 176 32.22 -19.03 2.88
CA GLY A 176 31.68 -20.36 2.59
C GLY A 176 31.76 -20.74 1.11
N GLU A 177 31.29 -21.95 0.80
CA GLU A 177 31.34 -22.54 -0.53
C GLU A 177 29.95 -22.94 -1.01
N ILE A 178 29.58 -22.47 -2.21
CA ILE A 178 28.31 -22.80 -2.84
C ILE A 178 28.36 -24.27 -3.31
N PRO A 179 27.52 -25.17 -2.77
CA PRO A 179 27.55 -26.59 -3.10
C PRO A 179 27.25 -26.84 -4.58
N SER A 180 27.74 -27.97 -5.09
CA SER A 180 27.49 -28.39 -6.48
C SER A 180 26.00 -28.59 -6.79
N ASP A 181 25.25 -29.06 -5.79
CA ASP A 181 23.80 -29.31 -5.82
C ASP A 181 23.09 -28.47 -4.74
N PRO A 182 22.83 -27.17 -5.01
CA PRO A 182 22.26 -26.26 -4.04
C PRO A 182 20.79 -26.58 -3.75
N MET A 183 20.36 -26.25 -2.53
CA MET A 183 18.95 -26.14 -2.17
C MET A 183 18.37 -24.88 -2.81
N LEU A 184 17.22 -24.98 -3.46
CA LEU A 184 16.50 -23.85 -4.01
C LEU A 184 15.12 -23.76 -3.38
N ARG A 185 14.64 -22.53 -3.20
CA ARG A 185 13.26 -22.19 -2.88
C ARG A 185 12.76 -21.25 -3.98
N ILE A 186 11.86 -21.70 -4.84
CA ILE A 186 11.41 -20.91 -5.99
C ILE A 186 9.95 -20.53 -5.74
N TYR A 187 9.72 -19.24 -5.47
CA TYR A 187 8.37 -18.68 -5.38
C TYR A 187 7.70 -18.67 -6.76
N LEU A 188 6.42 -19.02 -6.76
CA LEU A 188 5.62 -19.28 -7.95
C LEU A 188 4.62 -18.16 -8.17
N SER A 189 4.36 -17.82 -9.43
CA SER A 189 3.16 -17.05 -9.78
C SER A 189 1.89 -17.87 -9.51
N PRO A 190 0.70 -17.25 -9.41
CA PRO A 190 -0.56 -17.98 -9.29
C PRO A 190 -0.76 -19.02 -10.40
N GLU A 191 -0.37 -18.70 -11.65
CA GLU A 191 -0.47 -19.63 -12.79
C GLU A 191 0.49 -20.81 -12.67
N GLU A 192 1.69 -20.58 -12.14
CA GLU A 192 2.69 -21.62 -11.90
C GLU A 192 2.28 -22.55 -10.74
N ALA A 193 1.61 -22.01 -9.72
CA ALA A 193 1.12 -22.77 -8.56
C ALA A 193 -0.02 -23.75 -8.90
N GLU A 194 -0.70 -23.56 -10.04
CA GLU A 194 -1.75 -24.47 -10.53
C GLU A 194 -1.19 -25.77 -11.15
N GLU A 195 0.13 -25.86 -11.35
CA GLU A 195 0.75 -27.09 -11.83
C GLU A 195 0.63 -28.22 -10.81
N LYS A 196 0.51 -29.47 -11.30
CA LYS A 196 0.37 -30.68 -10.45
C LYS A 196 1.70 -31.09 -9.77
N ILE A 197 2.43 -30.13 -9.22
CA ILE A 197 3.64 -30.34 -8.44
C ILE A 197 3.28 -30.12 -6.96
N GLU A 198 4.01 -30.76 -6.06
CA GLU A 198 3.89 -30.50 -4.63
C GLU A 198 4.41 -29.09 -4.33
N VAL A 199 3.47 -28.15 -4.13
CA VAL A 199 3.72 -26.76 -3.77
C VAL A 199 3.62 -26.62 -2.25
N LYS A 200 4.50 -25.81 -1.68
CA LYS A 200 4.45 -25.37 -0.28
C LYS A 200 3.92 -23.94 -0.23
N GLU A 201 3.34 -23.58 0.90
CA GLU A 201 2.85 -22.23 1.15
C GLU A 201 3.63 -21.60 2.29
N GLU A 202 3.96 -20.32 2.11
CA GLU A 202 4.45 -19.43 3.16
C GLU A 202 3.40 -18.36 3.42
N TYR A 203 3.19 -18.08 4.70
CA TYR A 203 2.22 -17.11 5.18
C TYR A 203 2.98 -15.98 5.85
N GLU A 204 2.96 -14.81 5.22
CA GLU A 204 3.43 -13.58 5.84
C GLU A 204 2.23 -12.86 6.44
N ILE A 205 2.25 -12.70 7.76
CA ILE A 205 1.15 -12.09 8.51
C ILE A 205 1.65 -10.77 9.10
N TYR A 206 1.09 -9.68 8.59
CA TYR A 206 1.34 -8.32 9.05
C TYR A 206 0.21 -7.92 10.01
N MET A 207 0.58 -7.48 11.22
CA MET A 207 -0.37 -7.10 12.25
C MET A 207 -0.06 -5.70 12.74
N ASP A 208 -0.83 -4.73 12.26
CA ASP A 208 -0.63 -3.33 12.57
C ASP A 208 -1.76 -2.76 13.41
N ARG A 209 -1.40 -1.98 14.41
CA ARG A 209 -2.39 -1.20 15.15
C ARG A 209 -2.72 0.04 14.33
N LYS A 210 -3.96 0.11 13.84
CA LYS A 210 -4.49 1.29 13.16
C LYS A 210 -5.56 1.98 14.02
N ILE A 211 -5.92 3.20 13.66
CA ILE A 211 -6.86 4.03 14.41
C ILE A 211 -7.89 4.58 13.45
N ASP A 212 -9.15 4.17 13.62
CA ASP A 212 -10.25 4.79 12.91
C ASP A 212 -10.71 6.06 13.62
N VAL A 213 -10.94 7.10 12.83
CA VAL A 213 -11.61 8.32 13.27
C VAL A 213 -12.98 8.40 12.64
N TYR A 214 -13.98 8.70 13.47
CA TYR A 214 -15.35 8.93 13.07
C TYR A 214 -15.82 10.31 13.52
N ALA A 215 -16.62 10.98 12.70
CA ALA A 215 -17.24 12.27 13.01
C ALA A 215 -18.75 12.11 13.26
N ASN A 216 -19.33 12.92 14.14
CA ASN A 216 -20.77 12.96 14.33
C ASN A 216 -21.46 13.51 13.07
N LEU A 217 -22.42 12.76 12.55
CA LEU A 217 -23.16 13.10 11.32
C LEU A 217 -23.78 14.51 11.35
N VAL A 218 -24.46 14.84 12.45
CA VAL A 218 -25.25 16.08 12.56
C VAL A 218 -24.32 17.28 12.77
N ASP A 219 -23.27 17.11 13.56
CA ASP A 219 -22.30 18.20 13.76
C ASP A 219 -21.55 18.51 12.45
N VAL A 220 -21.29 17.50 11.60
CA VAL A 220 -20.71 17.70 10.26
C VAL A 220 -21.61 18.59 9.40
N TYR A 221 -22.93 18.35 9.40
CA TYR A 221 -23.88 19.21 8.67
C TYR A 221 -23.80 20.67 9.12
N PHE A 222 -23.86 20.93 10.44
CA PHE A 222 -23.75 22.30 10.97
C PHE A 222 -22.33 22.90 10.83
N GLY A 223 -21.32 22.05 10.76
CA GLY A 223 -19.92 22.41 10.59
C GLY A 223 -19.48 22.59 9.14
N ALA A 224 -20.34 22.30 8.15
CA ALA A 224 -19.96 22.13 6.75
C ALA A 224 -19.11 23.29 6.19
N LYS A 225 -19.45 24.54 6.51
CA LYS A 225 -18.67 25.71 6.07
C LYS A 225 -17.22 25.67 6.59
N ARG A 226 -17.02 25.35 7.87
CA ARG A 226 -15.68 25.27 8.48
C ARG A 226 -14.90 24.06 7.96
N VAL A 227 -15.60 22.94 7.72
CA VAL A 227 -15.00 21.76 7.11
C VAL A 227 -14.53 22.05 5.68
N SER A 228 -15.31 22.83 4.91
CA SER A 228 -14.99 23.23 3.54
C SER A 228 -13.66 24.00 3.45
N GLU A 229 -13.40 24.89 4.41
CA GLU A 229 -12.13 25.62 4.52
C GLU A 229 -10.95 24.67 4.76
N LEU A 230 -11.12 23.65 5.61
CA LEU A 230 -10.07 22.66 5.90
C LEU A 230 -9.83 21.68 4.76
N CYS A 231 -10.81 21.41 3.92
CA CYS A 231 -10.65 20.56 2.74
C CYS A 231 -9.65 21.11 1.72
N ILE A 232 -9.31 22.41 1.76
CA ILE A 232 -8.25 23.01 0.95
C ILE A 232 -6.89 22.39 1.29
N GLU A 233 -6.63 22.16 2.58
CA GLU A 233 -5.40 21.57 3.08
C GLU A 233 -5.49 20.04 3.19
N LYS A 234 -6.69 19.51 3.45
CA LYS A 234 -6.95 18.09 3.71
C LYS A 234 -8.07 17.55 2.81
N PRO A 235 -7.79 17.29 1.51
CA PRO A 235 -8.82 16.89 0.55
C PRO A 235 -9.58 15.61 0.93
N TYR A 236 -8.97 14.69 1.68
CA TYR A 236 -9.62 13.45 2.14
C TYR A 236 -10.83 13.69 3.05
N LEU A 237 -10.97 14.89 3.63
CA LEU A 237 -12.15 15.28 4.42
C LEU A 237 -13.37 15.65 3.56
N ALA A 238 -13.22 15.77 2.23
CA ALA A 238 -14.31 16.14 1.32
C ALA A 238 -15.55 15.23 1.45
N LYS A 239 -15.37 13.96 1.81
CA LYS A 239 -16.49 13.03 2.08
C LYS A 239 -17.42 13.50 3.20
N LEU A 240 -16.93 14.30 4.15
CA LEU A 240 -17.78 14.94 5.17
C LEU A 240 -18.71 15.98 4.56
N LEU A 241 -18.25 16.72 3.55
CA LEU A 241 -19.08 17.70 2.83
C LEU A 241 -20.17 17.02 2.02
N VAL A 242 -19.85 15.92 1.32
CA VAL A 242 -20.84 15.11 0.60
C VAL A 242 -21.97 14.70 1.54
N VAL A 243 -21.63 14.25 2.74
CA VAL A 243 -22.62 13.86 3.76
C VAL A 243 -23.44 15.05 4.26
N ALA A 244 -22.81 16.22 4.48
CA ALA A 244 -23.53 17.44 4.83
C ALA A 244 -24.54 17.84 3.74
N ASP A 245 -24.14 17.76 2.47
CA ASP A 245 -25.02 18.10 1.36
C ASP A 245 -26.19 17.11 1.25
N VAL A 246 -25.94 15.81 1.41
CA VAL A 246 -27.00 14.78 1.46
C VAL A 246 -28.04 15.10 2.53
N ILE A 247 -27.60 15.52 3.72
CA ILE A 247 -28.50 15.94 4.80
C ILE A 247 -29.29 17.18 4.38
N GLY A 248 -28.64 18.16 3.77
CA GLY A 248 -29.28 19.36 3.23
C GLY A 248 -30.38 19.02 2.22
N GLU A 249 -30.09 18.16 1.25
CA GLU A 249 -31.06 17.72 0.24
C GLU A 249 -32.25 16.97 0.86
N ILE A 250 -32.00 16.09 1.85
CA ILE A 250 -33.08 15.42 2.58
C ILE A 250 -33.98 16.45 3.28
N LEU A 251 -33.39 17.42 3.97
CA LEU A 251 -34.13 18.46 4.67
C LEU A 251 -34.94 19.34 3.71
N ASP A 252 -34.37 19.72 2.56
CA ASP A 252 -35.04 20.53 1.54
C ASP A 252 -36.27 19.86 0.92
N LYS A 253 -36.29 18.52 0.89
CA LYS A 253 -37.44 17.73 0.44
C LYS A 253 -38.55 17.63 1.50
N ILE A 254 -38.30 17.97 2.77
CA ILE A 254 -39.30 17.96 3.84
C ILE A 254 -40.09 19.27 3.83
N LYS A 255 -41.20 19.28 3.09
CA LYS A 255 -42.14 20.42 3.02
C LYS A 255 -43.30 20.21 3.98
N GLY A 256 -43.26 20.89 5.12
CA GLY A 256 -44.30 20.80 6.15
C GLY A 256 -44.35 19.40 6.75
N LYS A 257 -45.50 18.73 6.64
CA LYS A 257 -45.67 17.33 7.05
C LYS A 257 -45.59 16.44 5.82
N THR A 258 -44.48 15.73 5.68
CA THR A 258 -44.17 14.88 4.52
C THR A 258 -44.32 13.41 4.87
N ASP A 259 -44.82 12.62 3.92
CA ASP A 259 -44.90 11.16 4.05
C ASP A 259 -43.49 10.56 3.99
N LEU A 260 -43.18 9.67 4.94
CA LEU A 260 -41.82 9.14 5.12
C LEU A 260 -41.38 8.26 3.95
N GLU A 261 -42.26 7.36 3.47
CA GLU A 261 -41.93 6.46 2.37
C GLU A 261 -41.69 7.24 1.08
N LYS A 262 -42.56 8.23 0.80
CA LYS A 262 -42.35 9.14 -0.33
C LYS A 262 -41.07 9.95 -0.21
N LEU A 263 -40.70 10.40 0.99
CA LEU A 263 -39.44 11.11 1.18
C LEU A 263 -38.27 10.19 0.83
N VAL A 264 -38.25 8.98 1.41
CA VAL A 264 -37.19 7.98 1.17
C VAL A 264 -37.02 7.74 -0.32
N GLU A 265 -38.09 7.42 -1.05
CA GLU A 265 -38.05 7.21 -2.51
C GLU A 265 -37.51 8.43 -3.27
N ASN A 266 -37.89 9.65 -2.87
CA ASN A 266 -37.48 10.88 -3.55
C ASN A 266 -36.01 11.27 -3.33
N VAL A 267 -35.33 10.68 -2.34
CA VAL A 267 -33.92 10.99 -2.01
C VAL A 267 -32.97 9.82 -2.27
N LYS A 268 -33.46 8.67 -2.79
CA LYS A 268 -32.62 7.51 -3.12
C LYS A 268 -31.53 7.83 -4.13
N THR A 269 -31.83 8.75 -5.05
CA THR A 269 -30.89 9.20 -6.08
C THR A 269 -30.84 10.71 -6.07
N MET A 270 -29.65 11.25 -5.88
CA MET A 270 -29.37 12.69 -5.96
C MET A 270 -28.44 12.93 -7.14
N GLU A 271 -28.95 13.60 -8.17
CA GLU A 271 -28.19 13.95 -9.38
C GLU A 271 -27.61 15.36 -9.25
N ARG A 272 -26.32 15.49 -9.56
CA ARG A 272 -25.56 16.74 -9.56
C ARG A 272 -24.83 16.91 -10.88
N GLU A 273 -24.24 18.07 -11.09
CA GLU A 273 -23.58 18.42 -12.35
C GLU A 273 -22.39 17.50 -12.69
N ILE A 274 -21.71 16.97 -11.66
CA ILE A 274 -20.51 16.14 -11.82
C ILE A 274 -20.60 14.76 -11.15
N ASP A 275 -21.69 14.47 -10.43
CA ASP A 275 -21.82 13.28 -9.59
C ASP A 275 -23.27 12.80 -9.41
N VAL A 276 -23.42 11.52 -9.08
CA VAL A 276 -24.70 10.90 -8.73
C VAL A 276 -24.51 10.15 -7.42
N ILE A 277 -25.31 10.50 -6.40
CA ILE A 277 -25.27 9.86 -5.08
C ILE A 277 -26.45 8.89 -4.98
N PHE A 278 -26.14 7.64 -4.65
CA PHE A 278 -27.12 6.59 -4.40
C PHE A 278 -27.19 6.29 -2.90
N LEU A 279 -28.40 6.35 -2.34
CA LEU A 279 -28.66 6.06 -0.95
C LEU A 279 -29.56 4.83 -0.82
N THR A 280 -29.20 3.92 0.08
CA THR A 280 -30.10 2.84 0.49
C THR A 280 -31.13 3.37 1.48
N ASP A 281 -32.29 2.72 1.52
CA ASP A 281 -33.41 3.05 2.42
C ASP A 281 -32.93 3.08 3.89
N ASP A 282 -32.10 2.12 4.28
CA ASP A 282 -31.52 2.03 5.62
C ASP A 282 -30.66 3.25 5.97
N VAL A 283 -29.83 3.72 5.03
CA VAL A 283 -28.99 4.92 5.24
C VAL A 283 -29.87 6.15 5.41
N ILE A 284 -30.90 6.32 4.58
CA ILE A 284 -31.83 7.45 4.69
C ILE A 284 -32.55 7.42 6.04
N HIS A 285 -33.02 6.25 6.46
CA HIS A 285 -33.65 6.08 7.77
C HIS A 285 -32.71 6.37 8.94
N ASP A 286 -31.45 5.95 8.85
CA ASP A 286 -30.47 6.20 9.91
C ASP A 286 -30.03 7.66 9.99
N ILE A 287 -29.96 8.37 8.84
CA ILE A 287 -29.81 9.82 8.80
C ILE A 287 -31.01 10.50 9.47
N LEU A 288 -32.24 10.15 9.08
CA LEU A 288 -33.45 10.73 9.65
C LEU A 288 -33.59 10.48 11.17
N LYS A 289 -33.24 9.28 11.65
CA LYS A 289 -33.17 8.97 13.08
C LYS A 289 -32.10 9.80 13.80
N ALA A 290 -30.95 10.03 13.17
CA ALA A 290 -29.90 10.85 13.75
C ALA A 290 -30.35 12.32 13.87
N LEU A 291 -31.01 12.85 12.84
CA LEU A 291 -31.63 14.18 12.86
C LEU A 291 -32.74 14.29 13.90
N GLU A 292 -33.55 13.24 14.09
CA GLU A 292 -34.60 13.20 15.11
C GLU A 292 -34.03 13.20 16.53
N ARG A 293 -32.94 12.46 16.79
CA ARG A 293 -32.27 12.46 18.10
C ARG A 293 -31.75 13.84 18.51
N GLU A 294 -31.30 14.62 17.54
CA GLU A 294 -30.83 16.00 17.72
C GLU A 294 -31.95 17.03 17.57
N LYS A 295 -33.23 16.59 17.50
CA LYS A 295 -34.43 17.44 17.43
C LYS A 295 -34.46 18.39 16.22
N ILE A 296 -33.87 17.97 15.10
CA ILE A 296 -33.94 18.72 13.83
C ILE A 296 -35.21 18.35 13.06
N VAL A 297 -35.62 17.08 13.17
CA VAL A 297 -36.87 16.58 12.58
C VAL A 297 -37.68 15.82 13.63
N LYS A 298 -38.98 15.67 13.37
CA LYS A 298 -39.90 14.85 14.15
C LYS A 298 -40.53 13.79 13.27
N ILE A 299 -40.41 12.53 13.66
CA ILE A 299 -41.01 11.40 12.95
C ILE A 299 -42.15 10.85 13.80
N LYS A 300 -43.37 10.84 13.25
CA LYS A 300 -44.55 10.33 13.97
C LYS A 300 -45.57 9.75 13.01
N LYS A 301 -45.93 8.47 13.24
CA LYS A 301 -46.95 7.75 12.46
C LYS A 301 -46.69 7.82 10.93
N GLY A 302 -45.48 7.45 10.50
CA GLY A 302 -45.10 7.44 9.07
C GLY A 302 -44.93 8.82 8.44
N MET A 303 -44.89 9.88 9.24
CA MET A 303 -44.79 11.26 8.76
C MET A 303 -43.58 11.93 9.38
N VAL A 304 -42.89 12.74 8.58
CA VAL A 304 -41.72 13.53 8.99
C VAL A 304 -41.99 15.02 8.79
N LYS A 305 -41.47 15.83 9.72
CA LYS A 305 -41.47 17.30 9.60
C LYS A 305 -40.21 17.87 10.23
N ILE A 306 -39.76 19.03 9.77
CA ILE A 306 -38.71 19.80 10.43
C ILE A 306 -39.24 20.33 11.78
N GLU A 307 -38.46 20.21 12.85
CA GLU A 307 -38.72 20.93 14.11
C GLU A 307 -38.10 22.33 14.01
N GLY A 308 -38.90 23.33 14.37
CA GLY A 308 -38.49 24.74 14.44
C GLY A 308 -38.62 25.26 15.86
#